data_AF-A0A0R3QW55-F1
#
_entry.id   AF-A0A0R3QW55-F1
#
_cell.length_a   1.000
_cell.length_b   1.000
_cell.length_c   1.000
_cell.angle_alpha   90.00
_cell.angle_beta   90.00
_cell.angle_gamma   90.00
#
_symmetry.space_group_name_H-M   'P 1'
#
loop_
_entity.id
_entity.type
_entity.pdbx_description
1 polymer ?
#
loop_
_entity_poly.entity_id
_entity_poly.type
_entity_poly.pdbx_seq_one_letter_code
_entity_poly.pdbx_strand_id
1 'polypeptide(L)'
;MKFPCFFTYLEWSDCSSTCRVSGQDYPQRFRKVNKSSIIQARNGGKPECPSNLVDQVDSAPCNTYLCPTNLSSYGFSEHCHYNDANLRAIGGCFKIRDVPLDDRLILIDTNLTEKCDCSSAVHL
;
A
#
# COMPACT_ATOMS: atom_id res chain seq x y z
N MET A 1 -10.73 -4.08 46.23
CA MET A 1 -10.70 -3.84 44.77
C MET A 1 -10.39 -5.18 44.10
N LYS A 2 -11.19 -5.60 43.11
CA LYS A 2 -10.97 -6.86 42.39
C LYS A 2 -10.14 -6.55 41.14
N PHE A 3 -8.95 -7.14 41.03
CA PHE A 3 -8.06 -6.94 39.88
C PHE A 3 -8.49 -7.85 38.71
N PRO A 4 -8.63 -7.31 37.48
CA PRO A 4 -8.97 -8.10 36.30
C PRO A 4 -7.80 -9.00 35.85
N CYS A 5 -8.04 -9.84 34.86
CA CYS A 5 -6.99 -10.56 34.14
C CYS A 5 -6.06 -9.55 33.44
N PHE A 6 -4.76 -9.61 33.73
CA PHE A 6 -3.75 -8.80 33.05
C PHE A 6 -2.89 -9.68 32.14
N PHE A 7 -2.56 -9.15 30.96
CA PHE A 7 -1.64 -9.78 30.03
C PHE A 7 -1.05 -8.70 29.12
N THR A 8 0.05 -9.05 28.47
CA THR A 8 0.68 -8.25 27.42
C THR A 8 0.77 -9.08 26.15
N TYR A 9 0.87 -8.42 25.00
CA TYR A 9 1.23 -9.09 23.75
C TYR A 9 2.74 -9.16 23.60
N LEU A 10 3.21 -10.17 22.87
CA LEU A 10 4.54 -10.16 22.28
C LEU A 10 4.66 -9.05 21.23
N GLU A 11 5.89 -8.80 20.81
CA GLU A 11 6.17 -7.91 19.68
C GLU A 11 5.45 -8.38 18.42
N TRP A 12 5.16 -7.42 17.55
CA TRP A 12 4.62 -7.70 16.23
C TRP A 12 5.60 -8.52 15.40
N SER A 13 5.07 -9.47 14.62
CA SER A 13 5.83 -10.11 13.54
C SER A 13 6.23 -9.09 12.48
N ASP A 14 7.16 -9.50 11.63
CA ASP A 14 7.35 -8.85 10.34
C ASP A 14 6.04 -8.85 9.56
N CYS A 15 5.89 -7.82 8.72
CA CYS A 15 4.77 -7.71 7.82
C CYS A 15 4.84 -8.80 6.75
N SER A 16 3.70 -9.38 6.37
CA SER A 16 3.64 -10.45 5.37
C SER A 16 4.15 -10.04 3.98
N SER A 17 4.23 -8.74 3.72
CA SER A 17 4.80 -8.17 2.50
C SER A 17 5.35 -6.78 2.79
N THR A 18 6.28 -6.32 1.96
CA THR A 18 6.87 -4.98 2.09
C THR A 18 5.94 -3.87 1.63
N CYS A 19 4.97 -4.16 0.77
CA CYS A 19 4.00 -3.24 0.20
C CYS A 19 2.73 -4.00 -0.21
N ARG A 20 1.66 -3.27 -0.53
CA ARG A 20 0.39 -3.82 -1.04
C ARG A 20 0.41 -3.93 -2.56
N VAL A 21 0.10 -5.11 -3.09
CA VAL A 21 -0.15 -5.29 -4.54
C VAL A 21 -1.56 -4.78 -4.87
N SER A 22 -1.71 -4.02 -5.96
CA SER A 22 -3.02 -3.50 -6.37
C SER A 22 -4.02 -4.65 -6.62
N GLY A 23 -5.24 -4.51 -6.11
CA GLY A 23 -6.28 -5.54 -6.18
C GLY A 23 -6.15 -6.67 -5.16
N GLN A 24 -5.15 -6.66 -4.27
CA GLN A 24 -4.96 -7.65 -3.20
C GLN A 24 -5.29 -7.08 -1.82
N ASP A 25 -5.54 -7.96 -0.85
CA ASP A 25 -5.74 -7.59 0.55
C ASP A 25 -4.49 -6.91 1.15
N TYR A 26 -4.70 -6.17 2.25
CA TYR A 26 -3.58 -5.53 2.95
C TYR A 26 -2.63 -6.59 3.52
N PRO A 27 -1.30 -6.39 3.37
CA PRO A 27 -0.32 -7.16 4.12
C PRO A 27 -0.64 -7.13 5.62
N GLN A 28 -0.44 -8.26 6.29
CA GLN A 28 -0.79 -8.44 7.69
C GLN A 28 0.46 -8.70 8.52
N ARG A 29 0.42 -8.24 9.77
CA ARG A 29 1.34 -8.65 10.82
C ARG A 29 0.55 -9.17 12.00
N PHE A 30 1.17 -10.05 12.76
CA PHE A 30 0.52 -10.78 13.84
C PHE A 30 1.31 -10.63 15.12
N ARG A 31 0.62 -10.68 16.26
CA ARG A 31 1.25 -10.85 17.57
C ARG A 31 0.40 -11.81 18.41
N LYS A 32 1.06 -12.45 19.37
CA LYS A 32 0.42 -13.41 20.27
C LYS A 32 0.48 -12.91 21.69
N VAL A 33 -0.41 -13.40 22.54
CA VAL A 33 -0.34 -13.11 23.97
C VAL A 33 0.98 -13.66 24.53
N ASN A 34 1.68 -12.84 25.31
CA ASN A 34 2.84 -13.27 26.05
C ASN A 34 2.40 -14.13 27.25
N LYS A 35 2.50 -15.46 27.11
CA LYS A 35 2.04 -16.43 28.11
C LYS A 35 2.60 -16.17 29.51
N SER A 36 3.86 -15.74 29.63
CA SER A 36 4.47 -15.50 30.94
C SER A 36 3.99 -14.20 31.61
N SER A 37 3.27 -13.35 30.89
CA SER A 37 2.70 -12.09 31.41
C SER A 37 1.26 -12.22 31.91
N ILE A 38 0.63 -13.38 31.72
CA ILE A 38 -0.76 -13.61 32.15
C ILE A 38 -0.78 -13.71 33.67
N ILE A 39 -1.42 -12.74 34.31
CA ILE A 39 -1.52 -12.64 35.77
C ILE A 39 -2.99 -12.52 36.17
N GLN A 40 -3.41 -13.35 37.11
CA GLN A 40 -4.68 -13.23 37.81
C GLN A 40 -4.44 -13.36 39.32
N ALA A 41 -4.95 -12.41 40.10
CA ALA A 41 -4.85 -12.47 41.56
C ALA A 41 -5.61 -13.70 42.11
N ARG A 42 -5.07 -14.35 43.15
CA ARG A 42 -5.82 -15.37 43.90
C ARG A 42 -7.06 -14.70 44.51
N ASN A 43 -8.25 -15.27 44.29
CA ASN A 43 -9.55 -14.62 44.58
C ASN A 43 -9.78 -13.29 43.82
N GLY A 44 -9.17 -13.14 42.64
CA GLY A 44 -9.25 -11.95 41.80
C GLY A 44 -10.64 -11.63 41.23
N GLY A 45 -10.70 -10.62 40.37
CA GLY A 45 -11.92 -10.25 39.67
C GLY A 45 -12.47 -11.40 38.85
N LYS A 46 -13.78 -11.64 38.94
CA LYS A 46 -14.51 -12.37 37.91
C LYS A 46 -14.77 -11.41 36.73
N PRO A 47 -14.77 -11.89 35.48
CA PRO A 47 -14.50 -13.28 35.08
C PRO A 47 -13.01 -13.66 35.16
N GLU A 48 -12.73 -14.96 35.20
CA GLU A 48 -11.36 -15.49 35.09
C GLU A 48 -10.75 -15.16 33.74
N CYS A 49 -9.41 -15.22 33.65
CA CYS A 49 -8.74 -15.14 32.35
C CYS A 49 -9.32 -16.20 31.40
N PRO A 50 -9.65 -15.86 30.14
CA PRO A 50 -10.11 -16.84 29.17
C PRO A 50 -9.11 -17.99 29.02
N SER A 51 -9.60 -19.24 28.99
CA SER A 51 -8.73 -20.41 28.87
C SER A 51 -7.95 -20.44 27.55
N ASN A 52 -8.52 -19.86 26.50
CA ASN A 52 -7.90 -19.73 25.18
C ASN A 52 -7.10 -18.42 25.01
N LEU A 53 -6.86 -17.65 26.09
CA LEU A 53 -6.14 -16.38 26.00
C LEU A 53 -4.73 -16.54 25.40
N VAL A 54 -4.05 -17.64 25.72
CA VAL A 54 -2.72 -17.96 25.20
C VAL A 54 -2.72 -18.21 23.70
N ASP A 55 -3.85 -18.67 23.16
CA ASP A 55 -4.01 -19.02 21.75
C ASP A 55 -4.52 -17.83 20.91
N GLN A 56 -4.82 -16.70 21.55
CA GLN A 56 -5.28 -15.52 20.83
C GLN A 56 -4.15 -14.93 19.99
N VAL A 57 -4.49 -14.69 18.73
CA VAL A 57 -3.68 -13.99 17.75
C VAL A 57 -4.36 -12.67 17.45
N ASP A 58 -3.61 -11.59 17.64
CA ASP A 58 -4.00 -10.26 17.20
C ASP A 58 -3.35 -9.99 15.84
N SER A 59 -4.10 -9.38 14.94
CA SER A 59 -3.70 -9.13 13.56
C SER A 59 -4.00 -7.69 13.18
N ALA A 60 -3.07 -7.05 12.48
CA ALA A 60 -3.26 -5.69 12.00
C ALA A 60 -2.69 -5.53 10.58
N PRO A 61 -3.30 -4.66 9.75
CA PRO A 61 -2.72 -4.29 8.48
C PRO A 61 -1.38 -3.58 8.69
N CYS A 62 -0.45 -3.80 7.77
CA CYS A 62 0.86 -3.16 7.72
C CYS A 62 1.23 -2.88 6.27
N ASN A 63 2.20 -1.98 6.05
CA ASN A 63 2.72 -1.64 4.72
C ASN A 63 1.61 -1.41 3.68
N THR A 64 0.63 -0.58 4.03
CA THR A 64 -0.61 -0.41 3.27
C THR A 64 -0.45 0.32 1.94
N TYR A 65 0.72 0.94 1.71
CA TYR A 65 1.05 1.65 0.48
C TYR A 65 1.20 0.68 -0.70
N LEU A 66 0.81 1.13 -1.89
CA LEU A 66 0.94 0.33 -3.11
C LEU A 66 2.40 0.08 -3.46
N CYS A 67 2.67 -1.12 -3.98
CA CYS A 67 4.00 -1.50 -4.43
C CYS A 67 4.49 -0.59 -5.57
N PRO A 68 5.77 -0.19 -5.56
CA PRO A 68 6.34 0.61 -6.63
C PRO A 68 6.24 -0.10 -7.99
N THR A 69 6.08 0.68 -9.03
CA THR A 69 6.03 0.19 -10.41
C THR A 69 7.00 0.99 -11.28
N ASN A 70 7.56 0.34 -12.30
CA ASN A 70 8.45 1.02 -13.23
C ASN A 70 7.65 1.84 -14.23
N LEU A 71 8.14 3.03 -14.57
CA LEU A 71 7.52 3.89 -15.58
C LEU A 71 7.39 3.17 -16.94
N SER A 72 8.35 2.30 -17.28
CA SER A 72 8.33 1.48 -18.50
C SER A 72 7.13 0.53 -18.61
N SER A 73 6.49 0.18 -17.51
CA SER A 73 5.30 -0.68 -17.49
C SER A 73 4.04 0.01 -18.04
N TYR A 74 4.06 1.34 -18.15
CA TYR A 74 2.93 2.14 -18.64
C TYR A 74 3.09 2.46 -20.12
N GLY A 75 2.13 2.06 -20.95
CA GLY A 75 2.09 2.43 -22.36
C GLY A 75 1.99 3.94 -22.57
N PHE A 76 2.36 4.44 -23.74
CA PHE A 76 2.04 5.81 -24.11
C PHE A 76 0.54 5.99 -24.38
N SER A 77 0.03 7.18 -24.11
CA SER A 77 -1.32 7.61 -24.44
C SER A 77 -1.63 7.37 -25.92
N GLU A 78 -2.89 7.06 -26.21
CA GLU A 78 -3.34 6.85 -27.59
C GLU A 78 -3.20 8.10 -28.46
N HIS A 79 -3.35 9.28 -27.85
CA HIS A 79 -3.35 10.56 -28.52
C HIS A 79 -2.05 11.33 -28.34
N CYS A 80 -1.73 12.11 -29.37
CA CYS A 80 -0.67 13.10 -29.34
C CYS A 80 -1.18 14.44 -28.81
N HIS A 81 -0.27 15.19 -28.20
CA HIS A 81 -0.49 16.53 -27.69
C HIS A 81 0.54 17.48 -28.30
N TYR A 82 0.13 18.72 -28.57
CA TYR A 82 1.05 19.76 -29.02
C TYR A 82 2.00 20.15 -27.88
N ASN A 83 3.29 20.30 -28.18
CA ASN A 83 4.24 20.88 -27.22
C ASN A 83 3.85 22.33 -26.88
N ASP A 84 3.38 23.07 -27.88
CA ASP A 84 2.84 24.43 -27.75
C ASP A 84 1.54 24.53 -28.56
N ALA A 85 0.43 24.78 -27.86
CA ALA A 85 -0.89 24.87 -28.47
C ALA A 85 -1.03 26.04 -29.48
N ASN A 86 -0.24 27.12 -29.33
CA ASN A 86 -0.27 28.26 -30.24
C ASN A 86 0.45 27.95 -31.56
N LEU A 87 1.55 27.19 -31.49
CA LEU A 87 2.33 26.80 -32.65
C LEU A 87 1.80 25.53 -33.33
N ARG A 88 0.93 24.78 -32.66
CA ARG A 88 0.34 23.53 -33.15
C ARG A 88 1.43 22.59 -33.68
N ALA A 89 1.23 22.01 -34.86
CA ALA A 89 2.16 21.06 -35.48
C ALA A 89 3.58 21.65 -35.71
N ILE A 90 3.72 22.97 -35.84
CA ILE A 90 5.02 23.63 -36.03
C ILE A 90 5.87 23.52 -34.75
N GLY A 91 5.23 23.56 -33.57
CA GLY A 91 5.90 23.37 -32.27
C GLY A 91 6.26 21.91 -31.97
N GLY A 92 5.81 20.97 -32.80
CA GLY A 92 5.96 19.53 -32.60
C GLY A 92 4.96 18.95 -31.59
N CYS A 93 4.92 17.62 -31.55
CA CYS A 93 3.99 16.88 -30.70
C CYS A 93 4.69 15.80 -29.90
N PHE A 94 4.07 15.47 -28.78
CA PHE A 94 4.49 14.40 -27.89
C PHE A 94 3.28 13.57 -27.45
N LYS A 95 3.54 12.34 -27.06
CA LYS A 95 2.61 11.54 -26.27
C LYS A 95 3.26 11.21 -24.93
N ILE A 96 2.45 10.98 -23.93
CA ILE A 96 2.87 10.82 -22.54
C ILE A 96 2.45 9.44 -22.04
N ARG A 97 3.22 8.81 -21.16
CA ARG A 97 2.82 7.51 -20.58
C ARG A 97 1.53 7.64 -19.77
N ASP A 98 0.61 6.71 -19.98
CA ASP A 98 -0.68 6.66 -19.29
C ASP A 98 -0.48 6.03 -17.91
N VAL A 99 -0.28 6.91 -16.94
CA VAL A 99 0.05 6.58 -15.55
C VAL A 99 -1.22 6.72 -14.69
N PRO A 100 -1.55 5.73 -13.84
CA PRO A 100 -2.73 5.78 -12.99
C PRO A 100 -2.64 6.91 -11.96
N LEU A 101 -3.78 7.51 -11.64
CA LEU A 101 -3.92 8.58 -10.63
C LEU A 101 -4.07 8.06 -9.19
N ASP A 102 -3.46 6.91 -8.88
CA ASP A 102 -3.47 6.35 -7.53
C ASP A 102 -2.22 6.73 -6.72
N ASP A 103 -2.11 6.23 -5.50
CA ASP A 103 -1.09 6.61 -4.52
C ASP A 103 0.21 5.78 -4.60
N ARG A 104 0.43 5.05 -5.71
CA ARG A 104 1.64 4.23 -5.87
C ARG A 104 2.89 5.07 -6.13
N LEU A 105 4.04 4.55 -5.69
CA LEU A 105 5.33 5.07 -6.11
C LEU A 105 5.64 4.62 -7.55
N ILE A 106 6.19 5.53 -8.36
CA ILE A 106 6.64 5.23 -9.72
C ILE A 106 8.15 5.42 -9.80
N LEU A 107 8.84 4.37 -10.24
CA LEU A 107 10.28 4.38 -10.46
C LEU A 107 10.55 4.87 -11.88
N ILE A 108 11.33 5.94 -12.01
CA ILE A 108 11.66 6.54 -13.30
C ILE A 108 12.84 5.77 -13.93
N ASP A 109 12.51 4.80 -14.78
CA ASP A 109 13.47 3.95 -15.50
C ASP A 109 13.52 4.22 -17.02
N THR A 110 12.66 5.10 -17.52
CA THR A 110 12.54 5.48 -18.94
C THR A 110 12.04 6.92 -19.07
N ASN A 111 11.97 7.45 -20.29
CA ASN A 111 11.33 8.73 -20.59
C ASN A 111 9.80 8.67 -20.37
N LEU A 112 9.27 9.74 -19.76
CA LEU A 112 7.82 9.97 -19.55
C LEU A 112 7.09 10.31 -20.86
N THR A 113 7.78 11.00 -21.76
CA THR A 113 7.23 11.46 -23.05
C THR A 113 8.05 10.91 -24.20
N GLU A 114 7.39 10.75 -25.36
CA GLU A 114 8.08 10.51 -26.63
C GLU A 114 7.47 11.33 -27.75
N LYS A 115 8.27 11.60 -28.79
CA LYS A 115 7.81 12.31 -29.99
C LYS A 115 6.78 11.46 -30.73
N CYS A 116 5.81 12.11 -31.33
CA CYS A 116 4.82 11.46 -32.17
C CYS A 116 4.36 12.36 -33.32
N ASP A 117 3.61 11.78 -34.26
CA ASP A 117 3.07 12.52 -35.40
C ASP A 117 1.92 13.43 -34.95
N CYS A 118 2.00 14.70 -35.31
CA CYS A 118 0.96 15.68 -35.02
C CYS A 118 -0.35 15.44 -35.78
N SER A 119 -0.35 14.58 -36.80
CA SER A 119 -1.58 14.21 -37.52
C SER A 119 -2.62 13.53 -36.63
N SER A 120 -2.20 12.88 -35.53
CA SER A 120 -3.07 12.26 -34.53
C SER A 120 -3.24 13.10 -33.26
N ALA A 121 -2.84 14.38 -33.30
CA ALA A 121 -2.96 15.26 -32.14
C ALA A 121 -4.40 15.71 -31.93
N VAL A 122 -4.89 15.57 -30.69
CA VAL A 122 -6.23 16.01 -30.30
C VAL A 122 -6.19 17.48 -29.91
N HIS A 123 -7.12 18.27 -30.45
CA HIS A 123 -7.37 19.63 -29.98
C HIS A 123 -8.24 19.56 -28.72
N LEU A 124 -7.66 19.92 -27.57
CA LEU A 124 -8.41 20.22 -26.34
C LEU A 124 -9.09 21.59 -26.44
#